data_AF-A0A950J6G0-F1
#
_entry.id   AF-A0A950J6G0-F1
#
_cell.length_a   1.000
_cell.length_b   1.000
_cell.length_c   1.000
_cell.angle_alpha   90.00
_cell.angle_beta   90.00
_cell.angle_gamma   90.00
#
_symmetry.space_group_name_H-M   'P 1'
#
loop_
_entity.id
_entity.type
_entity.pdbx_description
1 polymer ?
#
loop_
_entity_poly.entity_id
_entity_poly.type
_entity_poly.pdbx_seq_one_letter_code
_entity_poly.pdbx_strand_id
1 'polypeptide(L)'
;MTVQPARTVENPPKDGPRIRAHLIYDDPGAAIEWLTRAFGFRERAVVHRNPDGSVQRAQIEIEDSLITIGTPSIHGQSPRQGVSSMLYIYVDDVGEHYARAKSAGANIVA
;
A
#
# COMPACT_ATOMS: atom_id res chain seq x y z
N MET A 1 34.72 -14.63 5.26
CA MET A 1 33.55 -13.73 5.16
C MET A 1 33.28 -13.52 3.69
N THR A 2 32.34 -14.28 3.12
CA THR A 2 32.10 -14.27 1.67
C THR A 2 31.21 -13.09 1.33
N VAL A 3 31.76 -12.07 0.69
CA VAL A 3 30.97 -10.95 0.16
C VAL A 3 30.18 -11.50 -1.02
N GLN A 4 28.85 -11.52 -0.88
CA GLN A 4 27.96 -11.84 -1.99
C GLN A 4 28.15 -10.77 -3.08
N PRO A 5 28.36 -11.14 -4.35
CA PRO A 5 28.51 -10.17 -5.43
C PRO A 5 27.26 -9.29 -5.47
N ALA A 6 27.45 -7.97 -5.65
CA ALA A 6 26.35 -7.04 -5.76
C ALA A 6 25.43 -7.49 -6.89
N ARG A 7 24.19 -7.90 -6.54
CA ARG A 7 23.13 -8.09 -7.54
C ARG A 7 23.03 -6.79 -8.32
N THR A 8 23.13 -6.85 -9.64
CA THR A 8 22.77 -5.71 -10.50
C THR A 8 21.29 -5.45 -10.29
N VAL A 9 20.98 -4.42 -9.50
CA VAL A 9 19.60 -3.99 -9.25
C VAL A 9 19.24 -3.02 -10.37
N GLU A 10 18.26 -3.39 -11.20
CA GLU A 10 17.66 -2.43 -12.14
C GLU A 10 17.10 -1.24 -11.37
N ASN A 11 17.39 -0.02 -11.83
CA ASN A 11 16.98 1.22 -11.16
C ASN A 11 16.25 2.18 -12.13
N PRO A 12 14.93 2.37 -11.99
CA PRO A 12 14.05 1.67 -11.03
C PRO A 12 13.88 0.18 -11.38
N PRO A 13 13.36 -0.65 -10.47
CA PRO A 13 12.93 -2.00 -10.80
C PRO A 13 11.98 -1.99 -11.99
N LYS A 14 12.04 -3.01 -12.85
CA LYS A 14 11.09 -3.18 -13.96
C LYS A 14 9.64 -3.03 -13.47
N ASP A 15 8.87 -2.23 -14.21
CA ASP A 15 7.46 -1.88 -13.92
C ASP A 15 7.23 -1.18 -12.56
N GLY A 16 8.29 -0.60 -11.98
CA GLY A 16 8.26 0.16 -10.74
C GLY A 16 8.39 1.66 -10.99
N PRO A 17 7.58 2.50 -10.32
CA PRO A 17 7.72 3.94 -10.42
C PRO A 17 8.96 4.43 -9.65
N ARG A 18 9.45 5.62 -10.02
CA ARG A 18 10.61 6.25 -9.37
C ARG A 18 10.33 6.72 -7.94
N ILE A 19 9.07 7.02 -7.63
CA ILE A 19 8.60 7.45 -6.31
C ILE A 19 7.37 6.61 -5.95
N ARG A 20 7.23 6.24 -4.69
CA ARG A 20 6.07 5.53 -4.15
C ARG A 20 5.71 6.05 -2.78
N ALA A 21 4.41 6.13 -2.52
CA ALA A 21 3.93 6.33 -1.16
C ALA A 21 4.17 5.07 -0.31
N HIS A 22 4.46 5.29 0.97
CA HIS A 22 4.47 4.23 1.97
C HIS A 22 3.38 4.51 3.00
N LEU A 23 2.36 3.66 3.05
CA LEU A 23 1.29 3.73 4.04
C LEU A 23 1.59 2.78 5.19
N ILE A 24 1.31 3.24 6.41
CA ILE A 24 1.61 2.52 7.63
C ILE A 24 0.28 2.15 8.29
N TYR A 25 0.08 0.87 8.62
CA TYR A 25 -1.11 0.39 9.32
C TYR A 25 -0.70 -0.56 10.44
N ASP A 26 -1.43 -0.55 11.55
CA ASP A 26 -1.21 -1.50 12.65
C ASP A 26 -1.37 -2.95 12.19
N ASP A 27 -2.33 -3.18 11.28
CA ASP A 27 -2.56 -4.45 10.59
C ASP A 27 -2.55 -4.23 9.06
N PRO A 28 -1.39 -4.42 8.40
CA PRO A 28 -1.29 -4.32 6.95
C PRO A 28 -2.19 -5.31 6.19
N GLY A 29 -2.42 -6.51 6.74
CA GLY A 29 -3.25 -7.53 6.09
C GLY A 29 -4.70 -7.06 6.00
N ALA A 30 -5.26 -6.64 7.13
CA ALA A 30 -6.62 -6.08 7.16
C ALA A 30 -6.75 -4.79 6.33
N ALA A 31 -5.70 -3.96 6.30
CA ALA A 31 -5.68 -2.75 5.49
C ALA A 31 -5.72 -3.05 3.99
N ILE A 32 -4.91 -4.00 3.52
CA ILE A 32 -4.87 -4.43 2.11
C ILE A 32 -6.23 -4.97 1.68
N GLU A 33 -6.81 -5.85 2.49
CA GLU A 33 -8.13 -6.40 2.28
C GLU A 33 -9.20 -5.30 2.14
N TRP A 34 -9.19 -4.32 3.05
CA TRP A 34 -10.13 -3.23 3.03
C TRP A 34 -9.93 -2.31 1.82
N LEU A 35 -8.69 -1.92 1.52
CA LEU A 35 -8.36 -1.06 0.37
C LEU A 35 -8.71 -1.72 -0.96
N THR A 36 -8.53 -3.04 -1.07
CA THR A 36 -8.95 -3.83 -2.22
C THR A 36 -10.46 -3.75 -2.42
N ARG A 37 -11.23 -4.03 -1.36
CA ARG A 37 -12.70 -4.02 -1.44
C ARG A 37 -13.29 -2.61 -1.63
N ALA A 38 -12.78 -1.63 -0.89
CA ALA A 38 -13.34 -0.28 -0.85
C ALA A 38 -12.91 0.56 -2.05
N PHE A 39 -11.63 0.50 -2.42
CA PHE A 39 -11.03 1.40 -3.40
C PHE A 39 -10.54 0.70 -4.67
N GLY A 40 -10.62 -0.63 -4.74
CA GLY A 40 -10.28 -1.39 -5.96
C GLY A 40 -8.78 -1.66 -6.14
N PHE A 41 -7.97 -1.52 -5.10
CA PHE A 41 -6.56 -1.91 -5.17
C PHE A 41 -6.39 -3.41 -5.42
N ARG A 42 -5.22 -3.79 -5.94
CA ARG A 42 -4.83 -5.19 -6.18
C ARG A 42 -3.49 -5.47 -5.52
N GLU A 43 -3.34 -6.63 -4.91
CA GLU A 43 -2.05 -7.08 -4.37
C GLU A 43 -1.04 -7.40 -5.49
N ARG A 44 0.20 -6.96 -5.32
CA ARG A 44 1.34 -7.49 -6.08
C ARG A 44 1.95 -8.68 -5.35
N ALA A 45 2.66 -9.53 -6.09
CA ALA A 45 3.38 -10.70 -5.57
C ALA A 45 4.47 -10.40 -4.52
N VAL A 46 4.77 -9.12 -4.24
CA VAL A 46 5.79 -8.72 -3.26
C VAL A 46 5.13 -8.58 -1.88
N VAL A 47 5.17 -9.66 -1.10
CA VAL A 47 4.71 -9.70 0.29
C VAL A 47 5.83 -10.25 1.18
N HIS A 48 6.27 -9.45 2.14
CA HIS A 48 7.15 -9.86 3.23
C HIS A 48 6.31 -10.12 4.47
N ARG A 49 6.46 -11.32 5.04
CA ARG A 49 5.75 -11.75 6.24
C ARG A 49 6.70 -11.88 7.42
N ASN A 50 6.18 -11.65 8.62
CA ASN A 50 6.85 -12.00 9.86
C ASN A 50 6.82 -13.53 10.08
N PRO A 51 7.59 -14.07 11.03
CA PRO A 51 7.60 -15.52 11.32
C PRO A 51 6.22 -16.09 11.72
N ASP A 52 5.34 -15.27 12.28
CA ASP A 52 3.96 -15.63 12.63
C ASP A 52 2.98 -15.59 11.44
N GLY A 53 3.46 -15.25 10.24
CA GLY A 53 2.65 -15.17 9.02
C GLY A 53 1.97 -13.82 8.78
N SER A 54 2.01 -12.90 9.75
CA SER A 54 1.46 -11.55 9.60
C SER A 54 2.21 -10.77 8.51
N VAL A 55 1.50 -9.88 7.81
CA VAL A 55 2.11 -9.06 6.75
C VAL A 55 2.98 -7.98 7.41
N GLN A 56 4.29 -8.03 7.16
CA GLN A 56 5.22 -6.99 7.58
C GLN A 56 5.24 -5.84 6.58
N ARG A 57 5.30 -6.18 5.28
CA ARG A 57 5.34 -5.22 4.18
C ARG A 57 4.79 -5.85 2.91
N ALA A 58 3.96 -5.12 2.17
CA ALA A 58 3.43 -5.57 0.89
C ALA A 58 3.38 -4.41 -0.11
N GLN A 59 3.19 -4.74 -1.38
CA GLN A 59 2.88 -3.78 -2.43
C GLN A 59 1.46 -4.01 -2.95
N ILE A 60 0.74 -2.91 -3.11
CA ILE A 60 -0.58 -2.90 -3.75
C ILE A 60 -0.59 -1.85 -4.87
N GLU A 61 -1.38 -2.10 -5.90
CA GLU A 61 -1.49 -1.22 -7.06
C GLU A 61 -2.94 -0.87 -7.39
N ILE A 62 -3.11 0.29 -8.00
CA ILE A 62 -4.35 0.72 -8.65
C ILE A 62 -3.92 1.34 -9.98
N GLU A 63 -4.48 0.85 -11.09
CA GLU A 63 -4.00 1.20 -12.44
C GLU A 63 -2.48 1.13 -12.58
N ASP A 64 -1.83 2.25 -12.92
CA ASP A 64 -0.40 2.43 -13.08
C ASP A 64 0.32 2.93 -11.81
N SER A 65 -0.41 3.06 -10.70
CA SER A 65 0.07 3.58 -9.43
C SER A 65 0.41 2.47 -8.44
N LEU A 66 1.50 2.65 -7.68
CA LEU A 66 2.01 1.65 -6.74
C LEU A 66 2.24 2.24 -5.34
N ILE A 67 1.67 1.57 -4.34
CA ILE A 67 1.83 1.90 -2.93
C ILE A 67 2.51 0.72 -2.21
N THR A 68 3.38 1.04 -1.26
CA THR A 68 3.88 0.05 -0.30
C THR A 68 3.15 0.20 1.02
N ILE A 69 2.67 -0.90 1.60
CA ILE A 69 2.05 -0.92 2.92
C ILE A 69 2.97 -1.63 3.90
N GLY A 70 3.05 -1.17 5.16
CA GLY A 70 3.79 -1.87 6.21
C GLY A 70 3.31 -1.53 7.62
N THR A 71 3.94 -2.17 8.60
CA THR A 71 3.68 -1.96 10.04
C THR A 71 4.37 -0.69 10.57
N PRO A 72 3.94 -0.14 11.73
CA PRO A 72 4.68 0.92 12.43
C PRO A 72 6.15 0.58 12.61
N SER A 73 7.01 1.59 12.46
CA SER A 73 8.46 1.44 12.55
C SER A 73 9.13 2.79 12.82
N ILE A 74 10.46 2.85 12.70
CA ILE A 74 11.20 4.13 12.73
C ILE A 74 10.75 5.11 11.64
N HIS A 75 10.08 4.63 10.59
CA HIS A 75 9.61 5.45 9.47
C HIS A 75 8.24 6.10 9.70
N GLY A 76 7.55 5.76 10.80
CA GLY A 76 6.28 6.38 11.17
C GLY A 76 5.32 5.46 11.91
N GLN A 77 4.17 6.03 12.27
CA GLN A 77 3.09 5.36 13.00
C GLN A 77 1.86 5.22 12.12
N SER A 78 0.93 4.37 12.55
CA SER A 78 -0.40 4.23 11.95
C SER A 78 -1.17 5.57 12.00
N PRO A 79 -1.97 5.92 10.97
CA PRO A 79 -2.81 7.11 10.94
C PRO A 79 -3.72 7.29 12.16
N ARG A 80 -4.00 6.23 12.93
CA ARG A 80 -4.72 6.32 14.21
C ARG A 80 -4.02 7.23 15.23
N GLN A 81 -2.70 7.37 15.14
CA GLN A 81 -1.89 8.23 16.02
C GLN A 81 -1.68 9.63 15.44
N GLY A 82 -2.14 9.89 14.22
CA GLY A 82 -1.93 11.13 13.49
C GLY A 82 -1.69 10.87 12.01
N VAL A 83 -2.42 11.58 11.14
CA VAL A 83 -2.27 11.49 9.69
C VAL A 83 -1.08 12.36 9.26
N SER A 84 -0.01 11.76 8.75
CA SER A 84 1.19 12.47 8.28
C SER A 84 1.27 12.60 6.76
N SER A 85 0.30 12.05 6.02
CA SER A 85 0.30 12.04 4.55
C SER A 85 -1.12 11.94 4.01
N MET A 86 -1.38 12.61 2.89
CA MET A 86 -2.62 12.51 2.12
C MET A 86 -2.31 12.06 0.71
N LEU A 87 -3.16 11.21 0.14
CA LEU A 87 -3.04 10.74 -1.23
C LEU A 87 -4.15 11.34 -2.08
N TYR A 88 -3.79 11.76 -3.29
CA TYR A 88 -4.73 12.04 -4.36
C TYR A 88 -4.64 10.90 -5.37
N ILE A 89 -5.79 10.39 -5.79
CA ILE A 89 -5.89 9.29 -6.75
C ILE A 89 -6.84 9.76 -7.85
N TYR A 90 -6.39 9.61 -9.10
CA TYR A 90 -7.27 9.77 -10.26
C TYR A 90 -7.97 8.43 -10.52
N VAL A 91 -9.27 8.50 -10.77
CA VAL A 91 -10.11 7.34 -11.12
C VAL A 91 -10.92 7.69 -12.36
N ASP A 92 -11.18 6.70 -13.20
CA ASP A 92 -11.91 6.91 -14.46
C ASP A 92 -13.39 7.29 -14.22
N ASP A 93 -14.01 6.72 -13.19
CA ASP A 93 -15.39 7.03 -12.79
C ASP A 93 -15.47 7.30 -11.27
N VAL A 94 -15.59 8.58 -10.92
CA VAL A 94 -15.72 9.03 -9.52
C VAL A 94 -17.04 8.56 -8.90
N GLY A 95 -18.12 8.46 -9.69
CA GLY A 95 -19.42 8.01 -9.22
C GLY A 95 -19.41 6.53 -8.83
N GLU A 96 -18.82 5.68 -9.66
CA GLU A 96 -18.63 4.26 -9.36
C GLU A 96 -17.72 4.08 -8.14
N HIS A 97 -16.59 4.79 -8.10
CA HIS A 97 -15.65 4.73 -6.98
C HIS A 97 -16.33 5.16 -5.67
N TYR A 98 -17.09 6.25 -5.68
CA TYR A 98 -17.88 6.72 -4.54
C TYR A 98 -18.88 5.66 -4.06
N ALA A 99 -19.65 5.06 -4.98
CA ALA A 99 -20.65 4.05 -4.63
C ALA A 99 -20.00 2.81 -3.99
N ARG A 100 -18.87 2.35 -4.53
CA ARG A 100 -18.09 1.24 -3.99
C ARG A 100 -17.57 1.57 -2.59
N ALA A 101 -16.87 2.71 -2.43
CA ALA A 101 -16.34 3.15 -1.15
C ALA A 101 -17.44 3.26 -0.07
N LYS A 102 -18.59 3.85 -0.43
CA LYS A 102 -19.75 3.97 0.46
C LYS A 102 -20.30 2.61 0.88
N SER A 103 -20.44 1.66 -0.04
CA SER A 103 -20.91 0.31 0.27
C SER A 103 -19.95 -0.46 1.19
N ALA A 104 -18.65 -0.16 1.12
CA ALA A 104 -17.61 -0.73 1.97
C ALA A 104 -17.46 -0.03 3.34
N GLY A 105 -18.32 0.97 3.63
CA GLY A 105 -18.32 1.70 4.89
C GLY A 105 -17.24 2.76 5.04
N ALA A 106 -16.68 3.27 3.93
CA ALA A 106 -15.73 4.37 3.99
C ALA A 106 -16.36 5.64 4.59
N ASN A 107 -15.61 6.33 5.45
CA ASN A 107 -16.00 7.66 5.93
C ASN A 107 -15.70 8.70 4.84
N ILE A 108 -16.75 9.27 4.24
CA ILE A 108 -16.62 10.23 3.15
C ILE A 108 -16.86 11.63 3.72
N VAL A 109 -15.87 12.51 3.57
CA VAL A 109 -15.88 13.89 4.08
C VAL A 109 -16.33 14.88 3.00
N ALA A 110 -16.92 16.00 3.41
CA ALA A 110 -17.43 17.07 2.55
C ALA A 110 -16.50 18.29 2.52
#